data_AF-T2IN88-F1
#
_entry.id   AF-T2IN88-F1
#
_cell.length_a   1.000
_cell.length_b   1.000
_cell.length_c   1.000
_cell.angle_alpha   90.00
_cell.angle_beta   90.00
_cell.angle_gamma   90.00
#
_symmetry.space_group_name_H-M   'P 1'
#
loop_
_entity.id
_entity.type
_entity.pdbx_description
1 polymer ?
#
loop_
_entity_poly.entity_id
_entity_poly.type
_entity_poly.pdbx_seq_one_letter_code
_entity_poly.pdbx_strand_id
1 'polypeptide(L)'
;MVKAGDENIYKIGCSKSPIKRLSSLQSSNHQDLRVVHRVFSLNMWALEKALHQYYSSCQVRGEWDQFTPEQVEYFPLTVYRIDGQLEDLQVTQVIKGSDQQEEQIQ
;
A
#
# COMPACT_ATOMS: atom_id res chain seq x y z
N MET A 1 -6.20 -0.49 4.21
CA MET A 1 -6.35 -1.87 4.69
C MET A 1 -7.80 -2.15 5.05
N VAL A 2 -8.33 -3.27 4.56
CA VAL A 2 -9.70 -3.76 4.83
C VAL A 2 -9.58 -5.11 5.53
N LYS A 3 -10.43 -5.40 6.52
CA LYS A 3 -10.54 -6.70 7.17
C LYS A 3 -11.80 -7.42 6.70
N ALA A 4 -11.71 -8.74 6.53
CA ALA A 4 -12.85 -9.58 6.21
C ALA A 4 -13.26 -10.42 7.43
N GLY A 5 -14.52 -10.30 7.85
CA GLY A 5 -15.06 -11.03 9.00
C GLY A 5 -14.26 -10.80 10.29
N ASP A 6 -14.23 -11.82 11.15
CA ASP A 6 -13.56 -11.73 12.45
C ASP A 6 -12.17 -12.37 12.50
N GLU A 7 -11.83 -13.20 11.51
CA GLU A 7 -10.50 -13.75 11.33
C GLU A 7 -9.46 -12.66 11.08
N ASN A 8 -8.18 -12.92 11.37
CA ASN A 8 -7.10 -11.97 11.13
C ASN A 8 -6.66 -11.90 9.66
N ILE A 9 -7.63 -11.85 8.75
CA ILE A 9 -7.43 -11.77 7.31
C ILE A 9 -7.71 -10.35 6.83
N TYR A 10 -6.69 -9.76 6.19
CA TYR A 10 -6.68 -8.37 5.78
C TYR A 10 -6.31 -8.25 4.31
N LYS A 11 -6.81 -7.19 3.68
CA LYS A 11 -6.51 -6.80 2.31
C LYS A 11 -5.78 -5.48 2.31
N ILE A 12 -4.60 -5.46 1.70
CA ILE A 12 -3.94 -4.22 1.28
C ILE A 12 -4.48 -3.88 -0.11
N GLY A 13 -4.83 -2.61 -0.31
CA GLY A 13 -5.51 -2.16 -1.51
C GLY A 13 -5.43 -0.63 -1.64
N CYS A 14 -5.29 -0.12 -2.86
CA CYS A 14 -5.40 1.32 -3.14
C CYS A 14 -6.64 1.67 -4.01
N SER A 15 -7.14 2.89 -3.88
CA SER A 15 -8.23 3.41 -4.72
C SER A 15 -8.34 4.92 -4.63
N LYS A 16 -8.63 5.58 -5.76
CA LYS A 16 -9.05 7.00 -5.78
C LYS A 16 -10.44 7.22 -5.19
N SER A 17 -11.23 6.17 -5.00
CA SER A 17 -12.60 6.23 -4.46
C SER A 17 -12.85 5.04 -3.53
N PRO A 18 -12.17 4.99 -2.36
CA PRO A 18 -12.12 3.81 -1.50
C PRO A 18 -13.50 3.40 -0.96
N ILE A 19 -14.41 4.34 -0.71
CA ILE A 19 -15.77 4.04 -0.23
C ILE A 19 -16.57 3.28 -1.30
N LYS A 20 -16.60 3.80 -2.54
CA LYS A 20 -17.30 3.13 -3.66
C LYS A 20 -16.68 1.76 -3.95
N ARG A 21 -15.35 1.66 -3.89
CA ARG A 21 -14.63 0.40 -4.11
C ARG A 21 -14.94 -0.63 -3.03
N LEU A 22 -15.07 -0.22 -1.77
CA LEU A 22 -15.47 -1.09 -0.67
C LEU A 22 -16.87 -1.67 -0.90
N SER A 23 -17.85 -0.85 -1.30
CA SER A 23 -19.20 -1.34 -1.60
C SER A 23 -19.22 -2.38 -2.73
N SER A 24 -18.44 -2.15 -3.80
CA SER A 24 -18.29 -3.12 -4.89
C SER A 24 -17.52 -4.37 -4.48
N LEU A 25 -16.58 -4.26 -3.54
CA LEU A 25 -15.84 -5.42 -3.01
C LEU A 25 -16.72 -6.26 -2.09
N GLN A 26 -17.62 -5.62 -1.33
CA GLN A 26 -18.58 -6.29 -0.45
C GLN A 26 -19.58 -7.13 -1.25
N SER A 27 -20.05 -6.66 -2.41
CA SER A 27 -21.02 -7.41 -3.21
C SER A 27 -20.51 -8.76 -3.72
N SER A 28 -19.19 -8.94 -3.78
CA SER A 28 -18.54 -10.20 -4.18
C SER A 28 -17.87 -10.93 -3.03
N ASN A 29 -18.03 -10.46 -1.78
CA ASN A 29 -17.50 -11.12 -0.58
C ASN A 29 -18.64 -11.50 0.38
N HIS A 30 -18.67 -12.75 0.81
CA HIS A 30 -19.68 -13.26 1.74
C HIS A 30 -19.43 -12.83 3.18
N GLN A 31 -18.20 -12.44 3.51
CA GLN A 31 -17.84 -11.88 4.81
C GLN A 31 -18.04 -10.37 4.82
N ASP A 32 -18.38 -9.82 5.99
CA ASP A 32 -18.47 -8.36 6.19
C ASP A 32 -17.08 -7.72 6.09
N LEU A 33 -16.98 -6.66 5.28
CA LEU A 33 -15.73 -5.96 5.00
C LEU A 33 -15.68 -4.64 5.75
N ARG A 34 -14.72 -4.53 6.67
CA ARG A 34 -14.51 -3.32 7.47
C ARG A 34 -13.19 -2.66 7.14
N VAL A 35 -13.22 -1.35 6.92
CA VAL A 35 -12.00 -0.55 6.75
C VAL A 35 -11.33 -0.43 8.11
N VAL A 36 -10.07 -0.85 8.20
CA VAL A 36 -9.29 -0.79 9.45
C VAL A 36 -8.33 0.40 9.42
N HIS A 37 -7.62 0.60 8.30
CA HIS A 37 -6.75 1.76 8.12
C HIS A 37 -6.92 2.38 6.74
N ARG A 38 -6.84 3.72 6.71
CA ARG A 38 -6.76 4.53 5.49
C ARG A 38 -5.56 5.44 5.59
N VAL A 39 -4.85 5.54 4.48
CA VAL A 39 -3.64 6.34 4.32
C VAL A 39 -3.73 7.05 2.98
N PHE A 40 -3.16 8.24 2.92
CA PHE A 40 -3.02 9.00 1.67
C PHE A 40 -1.56 8.89 1.23
N SER A 41 -1.35 8.71 -0.08
CA SER A 41 -0.04 8.68 -0.72
C SER A 41 -0.16 9.28 -2.10
N LEU A 42 0.84 10.06 -2.51
CA LEU A 42 0.94 10.60 -3.87
C LEU A 42 1.28 9.51 -4.88
N ASN A 43 1.93 8.42 -4.45
CA ASN A 43 2.31 7.29 -5.29
C ASN A 43 1.69 5.97 -4.79
N MET A 44 0.37 5.97 -4.60
CA MET A 44 -0.37 4.88 -3.98
C MET A 44 -0.16 3.50 -4.63
N TRP A 45 0.11 3.43 -5.94
CA TRP A 45 0.37 2.15 -6.64
C TRP A 45 1.76 1.59 -6.33
N ALA A 46 2.78 2.44 -6.30
CA ALA A 46 4.12 2.02 -5.91
C ALA A 46 4.14 1.59 -4.43
N LEU A 47 3.44 2.34 -3.58
CA LEU A 47 3.28 2.02 -2.17
C LEU A 47 2.55 0.69 -1.95
N GLU A 48 1.42 0.45 -2.64
CA GLU A 48 0.69 -0.82 -2.57
C GLU A 48 1.58 -2.01 -2.96
N LYS A 49 2.33 -1.88 -4.07
CA LYS A 49 3.28 -2.89 -4.52
C LYS A 49 4.37 -3.14 -3.47
N ALA A 50 4.97 -2.08 -2.93
CA ALA A 50 6.02 -2.18 -1.91
C ALA A 50 5.51 -2.82 -0.62
N LEU A 51 4.28 -2.52 -0.20
CA LEU A 51 3.65 -3.13 0.97
C LEU A 51 3.40 -4.63 0.78
N HIS A 52 2.91 -5.05 -0.39
CA HIS A 52 2.76 -6.48 -0.69
C HIS A 52 4.11 -7.21 -0.74
N GLN A 53 5.17 -6.56 -1.21
CA GLN A 53 6.51 -7.13 -1.15
C GLN A 53 7.01 -7.26 0.30
N TYR A 54 6.83 -6.20 1.10
CA TYR A 54 7.22 -6.16 2.51
C TYR A 54 6.49 -7.22 3.35
N TYR A 55 5.19 -7.42 3.12
CA TYR A 55 4.36 -8.42 3.81
C TYR A 55 4.22 -9.74 3.04
N SER A 56 5.10 -10.04 2.08
CA SER A 56 4.97 -11.23 1.21
C SER A 56 4.91 -12.55 1.99
N SER A 57 5.56 -12.65 3.15
CA SER A 57 5.50 -13.81 4.03
C SER A 57 4.13 -14.02 4.71
N CYS A 58 3.28 -12.99 4.72
CA CYS A 58 1.95 -13.01 5.31
C CYS A 58 0.86 -13.35 4.28
N GLN A 59 1.22 -13.46 3.00
CA GLN A 59 0.26 -13.64 1.91
C GLN A 59 -0.44 -15.00 2.01
N VAL A 60 -1.76 -14.97 2.06
CA VAL A 60 -2.61 -16.17 2.02
C VAL A 60 -3.05 -16.44 0.59
N ARG A 61 -3.60 -15.43 -0.08
CA ARG A 61 -4.07 -15.55 -1.47
C ARG A 61 -4.25 -14.19 -2.14
N GLY A 62 -3.46 -13.93 -3.19
CA GLY A 62 -3.56 -12.69 -3.97
C GLY A 62 -3.29 -11.47 -3.09
N GLU A 63 -4.24 -10.55 -2.99
CA GLU A 63 -4.13 -9.33 -2.19
C GLU A 63 -4.55 -9.52 -0.71
N TRP A 64 -4.74 -10.77 -0.26
CA TRP A 64 -5.16 -11.09 1.10
C TRP A 64 -4.02 -11.69 1.92
N ASP A 65 -3.78 -11.12 3.09
CA ASP A 65 -2.70 -11.42 4.02
C ASP A 65 -3.26 -11.77 5.40
N GLN A 66 -2.56 -12.64 6.13
CA GLN A 66 -2.85 -12.97 7.53
C GLN A 66 -1.93 -12.18 8.45
N PHE A 67 -2.48 -11.24 9.23
CA PHE A 67 -1.69 -10.36 10.09
C PHE A 67 -1.81 -10.71 11.57
N THR A 68 -0.73 -10.50 12.32
CA THR A 68 -0.78 -10.47 13.78
C THR A 68 -1.41 -9.16 14.27
N PRO A 69 -1.93 -9.11 15.51
CA PRO A 69 -2.44 -7.86 16.10
C PRO A 69 -1.40 -6.71 16.06
N GLU A 70 -0.14 -7.03 16.33
CA GLU A 70 0.97 -6.07 16.29
C GLU A 70 1.20 -5.51 14.88
N GLN A 71 1.17 -6.35 13.85
CA GLN A 71 1.29 -5.90 12.46
C GLN A 71 0.15 -4.96 12.05
N VAL A 72 -1.07 -5.23 12.54
CA VAL A 72 -2.23 -4.36 12.30
C VAL A 72 -2.03 -3.02 13.00
N GLU A 73 -1.63 -3.02 14.27
CA GLU A 73 -1.39 -1.82 15.06
C GLU A 73 -0.31 -0.92 14.43
N TYR A 74 0.82 -1.50 14.01
CA TYR A 74 1.94 -0.77 13.42
C TYR A 74 1.84 -0.61 11.89
N PHE A 75 0.74 -1.02 11.27
CA PHE A 75 0.54 -0.88 9.83
C PHE A 75 0.73 0.59 9.38
N PRO A 76 0.13 1.62 10.01
CA PRO A 76 0.31 3.01 9.57
C PRO A 76 1.77 3.48 9.61
N LEU A 77 2.52 3.11 10.65
CA LEU A 77 3.94 3.47 10.77
C LEU A 77 4.78 2.83 9.66
N THR A 78 4.48 1.56 9.34
CA THR A 78 5.14 0.84 8.24
C THR A 78 4.84 1.52 6.91
N VAL A 79 3.58 1.91 6.68
CA VAL A 79 3.18 2.67 5.49
C VAL A 79 3.99 3.95 5.37
N TYR A 80 4.00 4.81 6.40
CA TYR A 80 4.70 6.09 6.34
C TYR A 80 6.20 5.92 6.08
N ARG A 81 6.83 4.92 6.68
CA ARG A 81 8.24 4.61 6.44
C ARG A 81 8.50 4.21 4.98
N ILE A 82 7.67 3.33 4.41
CA ILE A 82 7.85 2.85 3.03
C ILE A 82 7.53 3.97 2.03
N ASP A 83 6.47 4.75 2.26
CA ASP A 83 6.08 5.85 1.38
C ASP A 83 7.18 6.92 1.32
N GLY A 84 7.72 7.32 2.47
CA GLY A 84 8.85 8.25 2.54
C GLY A 84 10.10 7.74 1.79
N GLN A 85 10.42 6.45 1.92
CA GLN A 85 11.52 5.84 1.15
C GLN A 85 11.29 5.89 -0.37
N LEU A 86 10.03 5.74 -0.83
CA LEU A 86 9.69 5.85 -2.24
C LEU A 86 9.77 7.29 -2.75
N GLU A 87 9.48 8.28 -1.91
CA GLU A 87 9.63 9.70 -2.24
C GLU A 87 11.11 10.09 -2.36
N ASP A 88 11.95 9.70 -1.40
CA ASP A 88 13.40 9.96 -1.42
C ASP A 88 14.09 9.35 -2.65
N LEU A 89 13.69 8.13 -3.03
CA LEU A 89 14.18 7.48 -4.24
C LEU A 89 13.80 8.24 -5.51
N GLN A 90 12.57 8.74 -5.61
CA GLN A 90 12.13 9.55 -6.75
C GLN A 90 12.92 10.86 -6.86
N VAL A 91 13.11 11.57 -5.74
CA VAL A 91 13.90 12.81 -5.70
C VAL A 91 15.33 12.55 -6.18
N THR A 92 15.97 11.48 -5.70
CA THR A 92 17.34 11.13 -6.10
C THR A 92 17.45 10.85 -7.60
N GLN A 93 16.46 10.18 -8.20
CA GLN A 93 16.46 9.88 -9.64
C GLN A 93 16.25 11.14 -10.49
N VAL A 94 15.41 12.09 -10.02
CA VAL A 94 15.21 13.37 -10.71
C VAL A 94 16.50 14.18 -10.76
N ILE A 95 17.21 14.29 -9.64
CA ILE A 95 18.49 15.03 -9.57
C ILE A 95 19.53 14.40 -10.50
N LYS A 96 19.69 13.07 -10.47
CA LYS A 96 20.62 12.38 -11.37
C LYS A 96 20.25 12.54 -12.85
N GLY A 97 18.96 12.57 -13.16
CA GLY A 97 18.47 12.76 -14.53
C GLY A 97 18.68 14.18 -15.07
N SER A 98 18.61 15.20 -14.22
CA SER A 98 18.92 16.59 -14.61
C SER A 98 20.42 16.79 -14.81
N ASP A 99 21.26 16.23 -13.94
CA ASP A 99 22.72 16.38 -14.03
C ASP A 99 23.28 15.78 -15.35
N GLN A 100 22.70 14.66 -15.82
CA GLN A 100 23.11 14.03 -17.09
C GLN A 100 22.62 14.75 -18.36
N GLN A 101 21.61 15.62 -18.26
CA GLN A 101 21.17 16.45 -19.39
C GLN A 101 22.03 17.70 -19.57
N GLU A 102 22.59 18.26 -18.49
CA GLU A 102 23.50 19.41 -18.58
C GLU A 102 24.87 19.04 -19.18
N GLU A 103 25.38 17.83 -18.91
CA GLU A 103 26.66 17.35 -19.46
C GLU A 103 26.62 17.05 -20.98
N GLN A 104 25.43 16.89 -21.58
CA GLN A 104 25.30 16.61 -23.03
C GLN A 104 25.06 17.87 -23.89
N ILE A 105 25.01 19.07 -23.26
CA ILE A 105 24.77 20.35 -23.95
C ILE A 105 26.07 21.19 -24.08
N GLN A 106 27.21 20.68 -23.61
CA GLN A 106 28.54 21.29 -23.82
C GLN A 106 29.34 20.56 -24.92
#